data_AF-A0A9E3FAP0-F1
#
_entry.id   AF-A0A9E3FAP0-F1
#
_cell.length_a   1.000
_cell.length_b   1.000
_cell.length_c   1.000
_cell.angle_alpha   90.00
_cell.angle_beta   90.00
_cell.angle_gamma   90.00
#
_symmetry.space_group_name_H-M   'P 1'
#
loop_
_entity.id
_entity.type
_entity.pdbx_description
1 polymer ?
#
loop_
_entity_poly.entity_id
_entity_poly.type
_entity_poly.pdbx_seq_one_letter_code
_entity_poly.pdbx_strand_id
1 'polypeptide(L)'
;MGEFSPWHLLIVAAVFLVLFGAKKLPDFARSLGKSARILKTELKDLHEDDKPAEPAAIAAVPVVTEASAPVVTEASAQPTTSDQAHVS
;
A
#
# COMPACT_ATOMS: atom_id res chain seq x y z
N MET A 1 -2.91 -8.95 39.58
CA MET A 1 -2.77 -7.54 39.99
C MET A 1 -1.76 -6.86 39.05
N GLY A 2 -2.26 -6.25 37.97
CA GLY A 2 -1.64 -5.11 37.28
C GLY A 2 -0.23 -5.21 36.66
N GLU A 3 0.23 -6.35 36.14
CA GLU A 3 1.58 -6.45 35.54
C GLU A 3 1.70 -5.78 34.16
N PHE A 4 0.59 -5.51 33.48
CA PHE A 4 0.55 -4.78 32.21
C PHE A 4 0.28 -3.29 32.42
N SER A 5 1.06 -2.68 33.33
CA SER A 5 0.96 -1.23 33.50
C SER A 5 1.33 -0.55 32.18
N PRO A 6 0.51 0.36 31.65
CA PRO A 6 0.81 1.13 30.45
C PRO A 6 2.20 1.79 30.48
N TRP A 7 2.71 2.03 31.68
CA TRP A 7 4.05 2.51 31.95
C TRP A 7 5.15 1.61 31.39
N HIS A 8 4.99 0.28 31.47
CA HIS A 8 5.96 -0.68 30.96
C HIS A 8 6.01 -0.64 29.42
N LEU A 9 4.85 -0.56 28.77
CA LEU A 9 4.76 -0.43 27.31
C LEU A 9 5.40 0.87 26.82
N LEU A 10 5.23 1.98 27.55
CA LEU A 10 5.90 3.24 27.23
C LEU A 10 7.42 3.13 27.29
N ILE A 11 7.96 2.43 28.30
CA ILE A 11 9.41 2.21 28.43
C ILE A 11 9.93 1.36 27.27
N VAL A 12 9.26 0.26 26.95
CA VAL A 12 9.65 -0.61 25.82
C VAL A 12 9.58 0.18 24.51
N ALA A 13 8.53 0.95 24.27
CA ALA A 13 8.40 1.80 23.10
C ALA A 13 9.54 2.83 23.03
N ALA A 14 9.90 3.47 24.15
CA ALA A 14 10.99 4.43 24.21
C ALA A 14 12.33 3.77 23.83
N VAL A 15 12.64 2.60 24.39
CA VAL A 15 13.85 1.84 24.03
C VAL A 15 13.84 1.45 22.55
N PHE A 16 12.69 1.01 22.04
CA PHE A 16 12.52 0.67 20.62
C PHE A 16 12.73 1.89 19.71
N LEU A 17 12.22 3.06 20.08
CA LEU A 17 12.45 4.31 19.35
C LEU A 17 13.92 4.73 19.37
N VAL A 18 14.67 4.46 20.43
CA VAL A 18 16.11 4.76 20.50
C VAL A 18 16.91 3.82 19.59
N LEU A 19 16.59 2.53 19.57
CA LEU A 19 17.25 1.53 18.73
C LEU A 19 16.94 1.68 17.24
N PHE A 20 15.65 1.88 16.91
CA PHE A 20 15.19 1.95 15.51
C PHE A 20 15.15 3.39 14.98
N GLY A 21 14.98 4.39 15.83
CA GLY A 21 14.81 5.80 15.45
C GLY A 21 13.35 6.15 15.14
N ALA A 22 12.96 7.39 15.47
CA ALA A 22 11.58 7.88 15.31
C ALA A 22 11.06 7.88 13.86
N LYS A 23 11.95 7.94 12.85
CA LYS A 23 11.56 7.87 11.41
C LYS A 23 11.38 6.45 10.89
N LYS A 24 11.99 5.44 11.52
CA LYS A 24 11.93 4.05 11.03
C LYS A 24 10.74 3.28 11.60
N LEU A 25 10.31 3.57 12.83
CA LEU A 25 9.10 2.99 13.42
C LEU A 25 7.85 3.13 12.53
N PRO A 26 7.49 4.33 12.03
CA PRO A 26 6.32 4.48 11.16
C PRO A 26 6.50 3.85 9.79
N ASP A 27 7.74 3.76 9.30
CA ASP A 27 8.07 3.14 8.01
C ASP A 27 7.90 1.61 8.10
N PHE A 28 8.48 0.99 9.12
CA PHE A 28 8.30 -0.44 9.43
C PHE A 28 6.83 -0.78 9.69
N ALA A 29 6.12 0.03 10.49
CA ALA A 29 4.70 -0.18 10.73
C ALA A 29 3.85 -0.06 9.45
N ARG A 30 4.19 0.87 8.54
CA ARG A 30 3.50 1.00 7.24
C ARG A 30 3.79 -0.16 6.29
N SER A 31 5.03 -0.63 6.23
CA SER A 31 5.41 -1.79 5.43
C SER A 31 4.70 -3.07 5.92
N LEU A 32 4.78 -3.34 7.23
CA LEU A 32 4.09 -4.47 7.86
C LEU A 32 2.57 -4.34 7.76
N GLY A 33 2.03 -3.13 7.91
CA GLY A 33 0.59 -2.85 7.82
C GLY A 33 0.03 -3.09 6.43
N LYS A 34 0.79 -2.81 5.36
CA LYS A 34 0.38 -3.11 3.98
C LYS A 34 0.26 -4.62 3.76
N SER A 35 1.27 -5.40 4.17
CA SER A 35 1.20 -6.86 4.10
C SER A 35 0.09 -7.41 4.98
N ALA A 36 0.04 -7.02 6.25
CA ALA A 36 -0.98 -7.48 7.19
C ALA A 36 -2.42 -7.13 6.75
N ARG A 37 -2.64 -6.03 6.02
CA ARG A 37 -3.95 -5.69 5.46
C ARG A 37 -4.39 -6.68 4.39
N ILE A 38 -3.49 -7.10 3.51
CA ILE A 38 -3.79 -8.08 2.46
C ILE A 38 -4.14 -9.42 3.11
N LEU A 39 -3.29 -9.89 4.03
CA LEU A 39 -3.58 -11.10 4.78
C LEU A 39 -4.87 -10.99 5.60
N LYS A 40 -5.16 -9.83 6.20
CA LYS A 40 -6.40 -9.61 6.96
C LYS A 40 -7.63 -9.61 6.04
N THR A 41 -7.54 -9.07 4.83
CA THR A 41 -8.64 -9.11 3.87
C THR A 41 -8.88 -10.54 3.39
N GLU A 42 -7.85 -11.30 3.06
CA GLU A 42 -7.98 -12.72 2.67
C GLU A 42 -8.52 -13.58 3.83
N LEU A 43 -7.99 -13.41 5.06
CA LEU A 43 -8.51 -14.11 6.25
C LEU A 43 -9.94 -13.68 6.63
N LYS A 44 -10.34 -12.45 6.28
CA LYS A 44 -11.70 -11.97 6.47
C LYS A 44 -12.64 -12.57 5.44
N ASP A 45 -12.25 -12.65 4.18
CA ASP A 45 -13.03 -13.26 3.10
C ASP A 45 -13.39 -14.72 3.48
N LEU A 46 -12.40 -15.49 3.96
CA LEU A 46 -12.60 -16.85 4.48
C LEU A 46 -13.51 -16.93 5.72
N HIS A 47 -13.58 -15.89 6.54
CA HIS A 47 -14.46 -15.84 7.72
C HIS A 47 -15.83 -15.23 7.42
N GLU A 48 -15.94 -14.37 6.42
CA GLU A 48 -17.15 -13.67 5.99
C GLU A 48 -17.98 -14.50 4.99
N ASP A 49 -17.43 -15.58 4.41
CA ASP A 49 -18.20 -16.61 3.68
C ASP A 49 -19.34 -17.25 4.51
N ASP A 50 -19.38 -17.03 5.84
CA ASP A 50 -20.45 -17.47 6.75
C ASP A 50 -21.44 -16.34 7.16
N LYS A 51 -21.28 -15.07 6.71
CA LYS A 51 -22.21 -13.96 7.07
C LYS A 51 -22.24 -12.79 6.06
N PRO A 52 -23.42 -12.18 5.76
CA PRO A 52 -23.53 -11.08 4.80
C PRO A 52 -22.73 -9.82 5.17
N ALA A 53 -22.00 -9.27 4.20
CA ALA A 53 -21.10 -8.13 4.32
C ALA A 53 -21.82 -6.75 4.37
N GLU A 54 -21.30 -5.83 5.19
CA GLU A 54 -21.70 -4.41 5.27
C GLU A 54 -20.57 -3.49 4.75
N PRO A 55 -20.87 -2.35 4.08
CA PRO A 55 -19.87 -1.57 3.36
C PRO A 55 -19.21 -0.50 4.24
N ALA A 56 -17.89 -0.38 4.17
CA ALA A 56 -17.19 0.83 4.61
C ALA A 56 -15.75 0.85 4.07
N ALA A 57 -15.12 1.96 3.72
CA ALA A 57 -15.50 3.32 3.40
C ALA A 57 -14.21 3.94 2.83
N ILE A 58 -14.37 5.00 2.05
CA ILE A 58 -13.36 5.67 1.24
C ILE A 58 -12.42 6.49 2.14
N ALA A 59 -11.11 6.22 2.14
CA ALA A 59 -9.99 7.13 2.48
C ALA A 59 -8.64 6.36 2.38
N ALA A 60 -7.58 6.78 1.70
CA ALA A 60 -7.21 8.08 1.16
C ALA A 60 -6.42 7.87 -0.14
N VAL A 61 -6.81 8.60 -1.19
CA VAL A 61 -5.98 8.80 -2.37
C VAL A 61 -4.85 9.75 -1.97
N PRO A 62 -3.56 9.41 -2.15
CA PRO A 62 -2.54 10.45 -2.14
C PRO A 62 -2.76 11.30 -3.39
N VAL A 63 -3.13 12.55 -3.16
CA VAL A 63 -3.21 13.60 -4.18
C VAL A 63 -1.80 13.77 -4.74
N VAL A 64 -1.52 13.22 -5.92
CA VAL A 64 -0.39 13.67 -6.74
C VAL A 64 -0.88 14.92 -7.46
N THR A 65 -0.72 16.06 -6.79
CA THR A 65 -0.57 17.34 -7.49
C THR A 65 0.84 17.37 -8.05
N GLU A 66 1.03 16.84 -9.25
CA GLU A 66 2.10 17.28 -10.13
C GLU A 66 1.44 17.94 -11.35
N ALA A 67 1.83 19.18 -11.58
CA ALA A 67 1.11 20.18 -12.31
C ALA A 67 1.02 19.89 -13.82
N SER A 68 -0.12 20.29 -14.38
CA SER A 68 -0.41 20.45 -15.80
C SER A 68 0.71 21.17 -16.58
N ALA A 69 1.01 20.66 -17.78
CA ALA A 69 1.01 21.48 -19.00
C ALA A 69 0.76 20.60 -20.24
N PRO A 70 -0.32 20.86 -21.01
CA PRO A 70 -0.67 20.13 -22.23
C PRO A 70 -0.18 20.85 -23.50
N VAL A 71 0.42 20.13 -24.45
CA VAL A 71 0.52 20.52 -25.88
C VAL A 71 0.54 19.20 -26.69
N VAL A 72 -0.60 18.71 -27.16
CA VAL A 72 -1.13 18.73 -28.55
C VAL A 72 -0.20 18.12 -29.61
N THR A 73 -0.81 17.27 -30.47
CA THR A 73 -0.33 16.69 -31.75
C THR A 73 0.48 15.40 -31.54
N GLU A 74 0.11 14.22 -32.01
CA GLU A 74 -0.39 13.90 -33.35
C GLU A 74 -1.11 12.54 -33.32
N ALA A 75 -2.39 12.54 -33.62
CA ALA A 75 -3.04 11.37 -34.20
C ALA A 75 -2.82 11.46 -35.71
N SER A 76 -1.90 10.67 -36.26
CA SER A 76 -1.90 10.31 -37.67
C SER A 76 -1.09 9.04 -37.91
N ALA A 77 -1.74 8.05 -38.52
CA ALA A 77 -1.19 6.98 -39.37
C ALA A 77 -0.14 6.02 -38.79
N GLN A 78 -0.20 4.70 -38.93
CA GLN A 78 -1.14 3.69 -39.42
C GLN A 78 -0.43 2.33 -39.15
N PRO A 79 -1.14 1.19 -39.20
CA PRO A 79 -0.54 -0.13 -39.09
C PRO A 79 0.18 -0.52 -40.41
N THR A 80 1.32 -1.18 -40.31
CA THR A 80 1.91 -2.01 -41.38
C THR A 80 2.73 -3.08 -40.66
N THR A 81 2.16 -4.28 -40.44
CA THR A 81 2.36 -5.48 -41.28
C THR A 81 3.13 -5.25 -42.59
N SER A 82 4.04 -6.19 -42.88
CA SER A 82 5.14 -6.21 -43.87
C SER A 82 6.44 -5.74 -43.24
N ASP A 83 7.46 -6.57 -43.06
CA ASP A 83 8.27 -7.17 -44.15
C ASP A 83 9.08 -8.35 -43.57
N GLN A 84 8.69 -9.59 -43.85
CA GLN A 84 9.43 -10.55 -44.69
C GLN A 84 10.97 -10.44 -44.72
N ALA A 85 11.61 -11.61 -44.60
CA ALA A 85 12.95 -11.95 -45.10
C ALA A 85 14.19 -11.41 -44.35
N HIS A 86 14.73 -12.25 -43.46
CA HIS A 86 16.16 -12.51 -43.51
C HIS A 86 16.44 -14.00 -43.28
N VAL A 87 16.52 -14.71 -44.42
CA VAL A 87 17.19 -16.00 -44.58
C VAL A 87 18.66 -15.71 -44.80
N SER A 88 19.54 -16.32 -44.02
CA SER A 88 20.82 -16.92 -44.43
C SER A 88 21.45 -17.62 -43.23
#